data_AF-A0A653N7B6-F1
#
_entry.id   AF-A0A653N7B6-F1
#
_cell.length_a   1.000
_cell.length_b   1.000
_cell.length_c   1.000
_cell.angle_alpha   90.00
_cell.angle_beta   90.00
_cell.angle_gamma   90.00
#
_symmetry.space_group_name_H-M   'P 1'
#
loop_
_entity.id
_entity.type
_entity.pdbx_description
1 polymer ?
#
loop_
_entity_poly.entity_id
_entity_poly.type
_entity_poly.pdbx_seq_one_letter_code
_entity_poly.pdbx_strand_id
1 'polypeptide(L)' 'MQLKSMLGPSAGNEAVRRLEERVAALEEDLAALRRHNLRLAELTDVVQELLVPLASRDEARVAGAIERFRQSL' A
#
# COMPACT_ATOMS: atom_id res chain seq x y z
N MET A 1 -11.75 -2.08 51.07
CA MET A 1 -11.18 -1.09 50.12
C MET A 1 -9.75 -1.52 49.78
N GLN A 2 -9.55 -2.53 48.90
CA GLN A 2 -8.19 -3.05 48.63
C GLN A 2 -8.03 -3.80 47.28
N LEU A 3 -8.93 -3.61 46.30
CA LEU A 3 -8.78 -4.27 44.98
C LEU A 3 -8.04 -3.41 43.92
N LYS A 4 -7.78 -2.12 44.19
CA LYS A 4 -7.20 -1.19 43.21
C LYS A 4 -5.67 -1.28 43.08
N SER A 5 -5.03 -2.18 43.84
CA SER A 5 -3.56 -2.32 43.93
C SER A 5 -2.99 -3.59 43.26
N MET A 6 -3.81 -4.43 42.63
CA MET A 6 -3.32 -5.67 41.98
C MET A 6 -3.10 -5.58 40.46
N LEU A 7 -3.50 -4.48 39.80
CA LEU A 7 -2.95 -4.14 38.48
C LEU A 7 -1.75 -3.22 38.67
N GLY A 8 -0.58 -3.83 38.92
CA GLY A 8 0.67 -3.09 39.03
C GLY A 8 1.07 -2.40 37.72
N PRO A 9 2.00 -1.44 37.75
CA PRO A 9 2.53 -0.71 36.58
C PRO A 9 2.97 -1.62 35.43
N SER A 10 3.29 -2.88 35.71
CA SER A 10 3.55 -3.94 34.74
C SER A 10 2.42 -4.19 33.74
N ALA A 11 1.15 -4.16 34.18
CA ALA A 11 0.01 -4.42 33.29
C ALA A 11 -0.22 -3.25 32.32
N GLY A 12 0.04 -2.02 32.77
CA GLY A 12 0.06 -0.82 31.92
C GLY A 12 1.19 -0.88 30.90
N ASN A 13 2.41 -1.22 31.33
CA ASN A 13 3.57 -1.34 30.44
C ASN A 13 3.37 -2.45 29.40
N GLU A 14 2.77 -3.57 29.77
CA GLU A 14 2.47 -4.66 28.82
C GLU A 14 1.40 -4.25 27.79
N ALA A 15 0.40 -3.47 28.22
CA ALA A 15 -0.59 -2.91 27.31
C ALA A 15 0.03 -1.90 26.33
N VAL A 16 0.93 -1.04 26.81
CA VAL A 16 1.68 -0.10 25.97
C VAL A 16 2.54 -0.85 24.96
N ARG A 17 3.31 -1.85 25.39
CA ARG A 17 4.14 -2.66 24.49
C ARG A 17 3.31 -3.34 23.39
N ARG A 18 2.15 -3.92 23.74
CA ARG A 18 1.24 -4.50 22.75
C ARG A 18 0.70 -3.47 21.75
N LEU A 19 0.47 -2.24 22.20
CA LEU A 19 0.05 -1.16 21.31
C LEU A 19 1.20 -0.73 20.39
N GLU A 20 2.41 -0.61 20.90
CA GLU A 20 3.62 -0.30 20.10
C GLU A 20 3.85 -1.35 19.01
N GLU A 21 3.79 -2.64 19.38
CA GLU A 21 3.91 -3.76 18.42
C GLU A 21 2.83 -3.70 17.33
N ARG A 22 1.58 -3.41 17.72
CA ARG A 22 0.47 -3.28 16.77
C ARG A 22 0.61 -2.06 15.87
N VAL A 23 1.07 -0.93 16.40
CA VAL A 23 1.30 0.27 15.60
C VAL A 23 2.42 0.02 14.59
N ALA A 24 3.53 -0.59 15.00
CA ALA A 24 4.61 -0.93 14.09
C ALA A 24 4.15 -1.85 12.94
N ALA A 25 3.34 -2.87 13.24
CA ALA A 25 2.76 -3.73 12.21
C ALA A 25 1.83 -2.96 11.25
N LEU A 26 0.97 -2.08 11.78
CA LEU A 26 0.09 -1.25 10.96
C LEU A 26 0.86 -0.24 10.10
N GLU A 27 1.97 0.30 10.59
CA GLU A 27 2.84 1.19 9.83
C GLU A 27 3.53 0.45 8.67
N GLU A 28 3.95 -0.80 8.89
CA GLU A 28 4.48 -1.66 7.84
C GLU A 28 3.42 -1.96 6.77
N ASP A 29 2.22 -2.35 7.19
CA ASP A 29 1.08 -2.61 6.30
C ASP A 29 0.71 -1.35 5.50
N LEU A 30 0.69 -0.19 6.14
CA LEU A 30 0.39 1.09 5.48
C LEU A 30 1.48 1.46 4.47
N ALA A 31 2.75 1.22 4.79
CA ALA A 31 3.84 1.44 3.85
C ALA A 31 3.72 0.51 2.63
N ALA A 32 3.34 -0.76 2.82
CA ALA A 32 3.06 -1.68 1.74
C ALA A 32 1.86 -1.22 0.88
N LEU A 33 0.77 -0.81 1.50
CA LEU A 33 -0.41 -0.30 0.82
C LEU A 33 -0.10 0.93 -0.03
N ARG A 34 0.71 1.87 0.48
CA ARG A 34 1.15 3.06 -0.28
C ARG A 34 1.95 2.68 -1.52
N ARG A 35 2.88 1.72 -1.41
CA ARG A 35 3.64 1.21 -2.57
C ARG A 35 2.70 0.58 -3.61
N HIS A 36 1.71 -0.19 -3.17
CA HIS A 36 0.74 -0.79 -4.07
C HIS A 36 -0.14 0.24 -4.77
N ASN A 37 -0.60 1.27 -4.06
CA ASN A 37 -1.42 2.34 -4.63
C ASN A 37 -0.65 3.16 -5.68
N LEU A 38 0.65 3.41 -5.47
CA LEU A 38 1.50 4.05 -6.49
C LEU A 38 1.55 3.21 -7.77
N ARG A 39 1.81 1.90 -7.64
CA ARG A 39 1.85 0.99 -8.80
C ARG A 39 0.50 0.87 -9.51
N LEU A 40 -0.61 0.94 -8.76
CA LEU A 40 -1.95 0.96 -9.33
C LEU A 40 -2.21 2.25 -10.12
N ALA A 41 -1.72 3.40 -9.62
CA ALA A 41 -1.82 4.67 -10.34
C ALA A 41 -1.05 4.62 -11.67
N GLU A 42 0.20 4.13 -11.65
CA GLU A 42 1.01 3.93 -12.87
C GLU A 42 0.31 3.04 -13.90
N LEU A 43 -0.28 1.92 -13.44
CA LEU A 43 -1.05 1.04 -14.33
C LEU A 43 -2.28 1.75 -14.90
N THR A 44 -2.95 2.58 -14.09
CA THR A 44 -4.12 3.34 -14.54
C THR A 44 -3.73 4.36 -15.61
N ASP A 45 -2.58 5.03 -15.46
CA ASP A 45 -2.05 5.97 -16.44
C ASP A 45 -1.77 5.28 -17.79
N VAL A 46 -1.19 4.08 -17.77
CA VAL A 46 -0.98 3.27 -18.98
C VAL A 46 -2.29 2.88 -19.64
N VAL A 47 -3.28 2.43 -18.85
CA VAL A 47 -4.62 2.11 -19.38
C VAL A 47 -5.25 3.34 -20.03
N GLN A 48 -5.14 4.53 -19.41
CA GLN A 48 -5.63 5.78 -19.98
C GLN A 48 -4.93 6.13 -21.29
N GLU A 49 -3.60 5.99 -21.35
CA GLU A 49 -2.82 6.21 -22.57
C GLU A 49 -3.27 5.28 -23.71
N LEU A 50 -3.65 4.04 -23.39
CA LEU A 50 -4.08 3.03 -24.35
C LEU A 50 -5.48 3.26 -24.93
N LEU A 51 -6.34 4.05 -24.28
CA LEU A 51 -7.72 4.24 -24.75
C LEU A 51 -7.81 4.81 -26.17
N VAL A 52 -6.99 5.83 -26.47
CA VAL A 52 -6.94 6.48 -27.79
C VAL A 52 -6.46 5.54 -28.89
N PRO A 53 -5.27 4.90 -28.80
CA PRO A 53 -4.77 4.02 -29.84
C PRO A 53 -5.62 2.76 -30.02
N LEU A 54 -6.24 2.24 -28.96
CA LEU A 54 -7.21 1.13 -29.08
C LEU A 54 -8.44 1.55 -29.89
N ALA A 55 -8.99 2.75 -29.63
CA ALA A 55 -10.12 3.27 -30.40
C ALA A 55 -9.77 3.51 -31.87
N SER A 56 -8.54 3.92 -32.17
CA SER A 56 -8.04 4.11 -33.54
C SER A 56 -7.45 2.86 -34.19
N ARG A 57 -7.44 1.70 -33.50
CA ARG A 57 -6.82 0.44 -33.95
C ARG A 57 -5.33 0.57 -34.32
N ASP A 58 -4.61 1.45 -33.62
CA ASP A 58 -3.17 1.65 -33.80
C ASP A 58 -2.38 0.64 -32.97
N GLU A 59 -2.17 -0.56 -33.53
CA GLU A 59 -1.48 -1.67 -32.84
C GLU A 59 -0.02 -1.35 -32.49
N ALA A 60 0.67 -0.56 -33.32
CA ALA A 60 2.06 -0.19 -33.08
C ALA A 60 2.20 0.68 -31.82
N ARG A 61 1.29 1.65 -31.66
CA ARG A 61 1.27 2.53 -30.49
C ARG A 61 0.83 1.80 -29.22
N VAL A 62 -0.10 0.85 -29.34
CA VAL A 62 -0.47 -0.05 -28.23
C VAL A 62 0.73 -0.86 -27.76
N ALA A 63 1.44 -1.53 -28.67
CA ALA A 63 2.60 -2.34 -28.34
C ALA A 63 3.70 -1.50 -27.67
N GLY A 64 3.95 -0.29 -28.17
CA GLY A 64 4.94 0.63 -27.58
C GLY A 64 4.59 1.09 -26.16
N ALA A 65 3.31 1.37 -25.87
CA ALA A 65 2.88 1.76 -24.52
C ALA A 65 3.01 0.60 -23.52
N ILE A 66 2.67 -0.63 -23.93
CA ILE A 66 2.85 -1.82 -23.10
C ILE A 66 4.34 -2.08 -22.80
N GLU A 67 5.22 -1.90 -23.79
CA GLU A 67 6.65 -2.11 -23.61
C GLU A 67 7.27 -1.07 -22.65
N ARG A 68 6.87 0.20 -22.73
CA ARG A 68 7.30 1.22 -21.76
C ARG A 68 6.91 0.86 -20.33
N PHE A 69 5.67 0.38 -20.13
CA PHE A 69 5.23 -0.07 -18.81
C PHE A 69 6.04 -1.26 -18.31
N ARG A 70 6.36 -2.24 -19.17
CA ARG A 70 7.20 -3.38 -18.79
C ARG A 70 8.60 -2.97 -18.34
N GLN A 71 9.16 -1.94 -18.96
CA GLN A 71 10.48 -1.41 -18.62
C GLN A 71 10.49 -0.58 -17.33
N SER A 72 9.32 -0.11 -16.87
CA SER A 72 9.19 0.61 -15.60
C SER A 72 8.89 -0.30 -14.40
N LEU A 73 8.69 -1.61 -14.61
CA LEU A 73 8.50 -2.60 -13.54
C LEU A 73 9.83 -3.02 -12.89
#